data_AF-A0A369QMV2-F1
#
_entry.id   AF-A0A369QMV2-F1
#
_cell.length_a   1.000
_cell.length_b   1.000
_cell.length_c   1.000
_cell.angle_alpha   90.00
_cell.angle_beta   90.00
_cell.angle_gamma   90.00
#
_symmetry.space_group_name_H-M   'P 1'
#
loop_
_entity.id
_entity.type
_entity.pdbx_description
1 polymer ?
#
loop_
_entity_poly.entity_id
_entity_poly.type
_entity_poly.pdbx_seq_one_letter_code
_entity_poly.pdbx_strand_id
1 'polypeptide(L)' 'MIKNVGRRVNEIEKWVKSNQGLEAFVIIDDDLSINGLPKLIKDKCVLTKPMIGFDDEAMNQAFRILLEK' A
#
# COMPACT_ATOMS: atom_id res chain seq x y z
N MET A 1 -7.96 -16.69 -16.71
CA MET A 1 -7.92 -16.00 -15.40
C MET A 1 -8.01 -14.49 -15.64
N ILE A 2 -9.16 -13.87 -15.35
CA ILE A 2 -9.27 -12.40 -15.42
C ILE A 2 -8.63 -11.87 -14.14
N LYS A 3 -7.43 -11.28 -14.24
CA LYS A 3 -6.84 -10.56 -13.11
C LYS A 3 -7.76 -9.38 -12.77
N ASN A 4 -8.27 -9.35 -11.55
CA ASN A 4 -9.08 -8.28 -10.97
C ASN A 4 -8.25 -7.01 -10.69
N VAL A 5 -7.41 -6.58 -11.64
CA VAL A 5 -6.42 -5.49 -11.46
C VAL A 5 -7.07 -4.17 -10.99
N GLY A 6 -8.36 -3.96 -11.28
CA GLY A 6 -9.09 -2.76 -10.86
C GLY A 6 -9.71 -2.81 -9.45
N ARG A 7 -9.98 -3.99 -8.87
CA ARG A 7 -10.74 -4.05 -7.60
C ARG A 7 -9.90 -3.55 -6.42
N ARG A 8 -8.64 -3.98 -6.32
CA ARG A 8 -7.73 -3.60 -5.24
C ARG A 8 -7.40 -2.11 -5.28
N VAL A 9 -7.08 -1.58 -6.46
CA VAL A 9 -6.83 -0.15 -6.68
C VAL A 9 -8.05 0.68 -6.26
N ASN A 10 -9.24 0.31 -6.73
CA ASN A 10 -10.47 1.04 -6.40
C ASN A 10 -10.80 0.99 -4.90
N GLU A 11 -10.59 -0.14 -4.25
CA GLU A 11 -10.81 -0.32 -2.81
C GLU A 11 -9.88 0.58 -1.98
N ILE A 12 -8.59 0.57 -2.31
CA ILE A 12 -7.58 1.39 -1.67
C ILE A 12 -7.88 2.88 -1.88
N GLU A 13 -8.15 3.31 -3.11
CA GLU A 13 -8.48 4.71 -3.39
C GLU A 13 -9.73 5.17 -2.64
N LYS A 14 -10.75 4.32 -2.56
CA LYS A 14 -11.97 4.62 -1.81
C LYS A 14 -11.67 4.75 -0.32
N TRP A 15 -10.86 3.86 0.25
CA TRP A 15 -10.46 3.94 1.65
C TRP A 15 -9.68 5.23 1.93
N VAL A 16 -8.70 5.59 1.09
CA VAL A 16 -7.92 6.84 1.25
C VAL A 16 -8.85 8.06 1.17
N LYS A 17 -9.79 8.09 0.22
CA LYS A 17 -10.77 9.19 0.10
C LYS A 17 -11.68 9.28 1.33
N SER A 18 -12.12 8.16 1.89
CA SER A 18 -12.95 8.13 3.10
C SER A 18 -12.19 8.50 4.38
N ASN A 19 -10.86 8.43 4.36
CA ASN A 19 -9.99 8.78 5.49
C ASN A 19 -9.17 10.06 5.19
N GLN A 20 -9.72 10.98 4.39
CA GLN A 20 -9.10 12.27 4.13
C GLN A 20 -8.76 12.99 5.45
N GLY A 21 -7.50 13.43 5.58
CA GLY A 21 -6.96 14.05 6.80
C GLY A 21 -6.13 13.10 7.68
N LEU A 22 -6.15 11.78 7.42
CA LEU A 22 -5.20 10.86 8.04
C LEU A 22 -3.85 10.95 7.32
N GLU A 23 -2.88 11.61 7.95
CA GLU A 23 -1.54 11.82 7.36
C GLU A 23 -0.59 10.63 7.56
N ALA A 24 -0.79 9.89 8.66
CA ALA A 24 0.08 8.79 9.08
C ALA A 24 -0.61 7.44 8.90
N PHE A 25 -0.46 6.84 7.72
CA PHE A 25 -0.87 5.47 7.45
C PHE A 25 0.10 4.78 6.51
N VAL A 26 0.06 3.46 6.49
CA VAL A 26 0.78 2.60 5.56
C VAL A 26 -0.17 1.54 5.03
N ILE A 27 -0.04 1.22 3.74
CA ILE A 27 -0.74 0.12 3.08
C ILE A 27 0.25 -1.01 2.89
N ILE A 28 -0.07 -2.22 3.36
CA ILE A 28 0.78 -3.41 3.21
C ILE A 28 0.03 -4.41 2.35
N ASP A 29 0.68 -4.88 1.28
CA ASP A 29 0.08 -5.79 0.32
C ASP A 29 1.18 -6.63 -0.36
N ASP A 30 0.87 -7.82 -0.86
CA ASP A 30 1.79 -8.64 -1.65
C ASP A 30 1.44 -8.64 -3.16
N ASP A 31 0.29 -8.06 -3.51
CA ASP A 31 -0.21 -8.04 -4.87
C ASP A 31 0.38 -6.86 -5.68
N LEU A 32 1.01 -7.17 -6.82
CA LEU A 32 1.59 -6.18 -7.72
C LEU A 32 0.58 -5.22 -8.37
N SER A 33 -0.72 -5.48 -8.27
CA SER A 33 -1.79 -4.58 -8.74
C SER A 33 -1.75 -3.22 -8.05
N ILE A 34 -1.14 -3.10 -6.87
CA ILE A 34 -0.92 -1.81 -6.20
C ILE A 34 -0.05 -0.84 -7.03
N ASN A 35 0.71 -1.34 -8.01
CA ASN A 35 1.47 -0.49 -8.93
C ASN A 35 0.58 0.41 -9.80
N GLY A 36 -0.70 0.08 -9.94
CA GLY A 36 -1.71 0.91 -10.61
C GLY A 36 -2.21 2.10 -9.78
N LEU A 37 -1.79 2.24 -8.52
CA LEU A 37 -2.20 3.34 -7.67
C LEU A 37 -1.54 4.67 -8.07
N PRO A 38 -2.22 5.81 -7.85
CA PRO A 38 -1.61 7.13 -7.94
C PRO A 38 -0.35 7.23 -7.07
N LYS A 39 0.67 7.96 -7.53
CA LYS A 39 1.98 8.05 -6.86
C LYS A 39 1.85 8.41 -5.37
N LEU A 40 1.02 9.39 -5.03
CA LEU A 40 0.81 9.85 -3.64
C LEU A 40 0.33 8.73 -2.70
N ILE A 41 -0.48 7.80 -3.20
CA ILE A 41 -0.94 6.65 -2.42
C ILE A 41 0.12 5.55 -2.41
N LYS A 42 0.77 5.33 -3.57
CA LYS A 42 1.82 4.32 -3.72
C LYS A 42 3.04 4.61 -2.84
N ASP A 43 3.40 5.87 -2.62
CA ASP A 43 4.46 6.29 -1.71
C ASP A 43 4.16 5.93 -0.24
N LYS A 44 2.89 5.59 0.08
CA LYS A 44 2.45 5.07 1.39
C LYS A 44 2.27 3.55 1.39
N CYS A 45 2.71 2.84 0.36
CA CYS A 45 2.58 1.38 0.25
C CYS A 45 3.90 0.66 0.52
N VAL A 46 3.81 -0.51 1.17
CA VAL A 46 4.88 -1.49 1.31
C VAL A 46 4.45 -2.76 0.58
N LEU A 47 5.17 -3.11 -0.47
CA LEU A 47 4.97 -4.36 -1.18
C LEU A 47 5.76 -5.48 -0.49
N THR A 48 5.04 -6.43 0.09
CA THR A 48 5.62 -7.63 0.68
C THR A 48 5.90 -8.69 -0.38
N LYS A 49 6.89 -9.55 -0.11
CA LYS A 49 7.21 -10.67 -1.00
C LYS A 49 6.25 -11.83 -0.66
N PRO A 50 5.49 -12.42 -1.61
CA PRO A 50 4.44 -13.40 -1.30
C PRO A 50 4.86 -14.60 -0.43
N MET A 51 6.12 -15.06 -0.56
CA MET A 51 6.64 -16.22 0.18
C MET A 51 7.30 -15.88 1.51
N ILE A 52 7.55 -14.59 1.77
CA ILE A 52 8.24 -14.11 2.97
C ILE A 52 7.27 -13.33 3.87
N GLY A 53 6.30 -12.62 3.27
CA GLY A 53 5.35 -11.79 3.97
C GLY A 53 5.99 -10.51 4.51
N PHE A 54 5.59 -10.13 5.72
CA PHE A 54 6.06 -8.92 6.40
C PHE A 54 7.33 -9.22 7.19
N ASP A 55 8.48 -9.13 6.52
CA ASP A 55 9.81 -9.30 7.11
C ASP A 55 10.38 -8.00 7.69
N ASP A 56 11.61 -8.06 8.22
CA ASP A 56 12.31 -6.90 8.77
C ASP A 56 12.52 -5.79 7.73
N GLU A 57 12.67 -6.13 6.45
CA GLU A 57 12.79 -5.15 5.37
C GLU A 57 11.47 -4.39 5.18
N ALA A 58 10.36 -5.11 5.07
CA ALA A 58 9.03 -4.53 4.96
C ALA A 58 8.64 -3.72 6.21
N MET A 59 8.99 -4.20 7.40
CA MET A 59 8.79 -3.49 8.66
C MET A 59 9.54 -2.17 8.69
N ASN A 60 10.82 -2.17 8.30
CA ASN A 60 11.62 -0.94 8.24
C ASN A 60 11.06 0.07 7.22
N GLN A 61 10.55 -0.40 6.07
CA GLN A 61 9.87 0.48 5.10
C GLN A 61 8.60 1.09 5.68
N ALA A 62 7.77 0.29 6.37
CA ALA A 62 6.56 0.78 7.01
C ALA A 62 6.86 1.85 8.07
N PHE A 63 7.91 1.65 8.88
CA PHE A 63 8.34 2.66 9.84
C PHE A 63 8.80 3.95 9.18
N ARG A 64 9.55 3.90 8.08
CA ARG A 64 9.92 5.12 7.32
C ARG A 64 8.68 5.89 6.87
N ILE A 65 7.70 5.20 6.30
CA ILE A 65 6.46 5.82 5.83
C ILE A 65 5.67 6.50 6.96
N LEU A 66 5.67 5.91 8.15
CA LEU A 66 4.91 6.42 9.31
C LEU A 66 5.66 7.48 10.12
N LEU A 67 6.99 7.42 10.14
CA LEU A 67 7.83 8.25 11.02
C LEU A 67 8.56 9.38 10.29
N GLU A 68 8.73 9.31 8.97
CA GLU A 68 9.26 10.43 8.19
C GLU A 68 8.15 11.48 8.02
N LYS A 69 8.33 12.65 8.67
CA LYS A 69 7.55 13.86 8.48
C LYS A 69 8.25 14.81 7.52
#